data_AF-A0A182T0L7-F1
#
_entry.id   AF-A0A182T0L7-F1
#
_cell.length_a   1.000
_cell.length_b   1.000
_cell.length_c   1.000
_cell.angle_alpha   90.00
_cell.angle_beta   90.00
_cell.angle_gamma   90.00
#
_symmetry.space_group_name_H-M   'P 1'
#
loop_
_entity.id
_entity.type
_entity.pdbx_description
1 polymer ?
#
loop_
_entity_poly.entity_id
_entity_poly.type
_entity_poly.pdbx_seq_one_letter_code
_entity_poly.pdbx_strand_id
1 'polypeptide(L)'
;MATTGGKIINIIPGSNLVLISLLFRYFRKCFHAAYYYLDDPQPCQGAQAGLIDWEGPSEVGGEVRCPVAVSDFAKHVAQLHADGDIGFSKEYEAIQGEALNDEYPSENSQHPENKGKNRYLNVIAYDHSRVHLRQVPGQKKHLDYINANFIDGYQKPRAFIGTQGPLPGTFDCFWRMVWEQRVAVIVMITNLVERGRRKCDMYWPKDGTETYGIIQVRLVKEDVMATYT
;
A
#
# COMPACT_ATOMS: atom_id res chain seq x y z
N MET A 1 68.98 -32.40 -1.52
CA MET A 1 68.01 -31.66 -2.35
C MET A 1 66.97 -32.68 -2.80
N ALA A 2 65.79 -32.70 -2.17
CA ALA A 2 64.52 -32.18 -2.70
C ALA A 2 64.01 -33.02 -3.90
N THR A 3 62.78 -33.55 -4.00
CA THR A 3 61.58 -33.63 -3.15
C THR A 3 60.64 -34.57 -3.91
N THR A 4 60.16 -35.66 -3.32
CA THR A 4 59.13 -36.52 -3.91
C THR A 4 57.75 -35.99 -3.54
N GLY A 5 57.07 -35.33 -4.48
CA GLY A 5 55.74 -34.75 -4.28
C GLY A 5 54.63 -35.80 -4.37
N GLY A 6 54.09 -36.22 -3.22
CA GLY A 6 52.84 -36.98 -3.15
C GLY A 6 51.64 -36.04 -3.28
N LYS A 7 50.78 -36.27 -4.30
CA LYS A 7 49.48 -35.61 -4.41
C LYS A 7 48.52 -36.20 -3.38
N ILE A 8 48.19 -35.45 -2.34
CA ILE A 8 47.11 -35.78 -1.41
C ILE A 8 45.79 -35.41 -2.09
N ILE A 9 45.09 -36.42 -2.60
CA ILE A 9 43.71 -36.27 -3.07
C ILE A 9 42.83 -36.32 -1.83
N ASN A 10 42.37 -35.15 -1.37
CA ASN A 10 41.38 -35.05 -0.29
C ASN A 10 40.03 -35.59 -0.79
N ILE A 11 39.77 -36.87 -0.55
CA ILE A 11 38.46 -37.48 -0.73
C ILE A 11 37.59 -37.02 0.44
N ILE A 12 36.71 -36.06 0.20
CA ILE A 12 35.68 -35.69 1.18
C ILE A 12 34.77 -36.91 1.36
N PRO A 13 34.65 -37.50 2.57
CA PRO A 13 33.81 -38.67 2.77
C PRO A 13 32.36 -38.34 2.39
N GLY A 14 31.68 -39.23 1.67
CA GLY A 14 30.35 -38.99 1.10
C GLY A 14 29.28 -38.55 2.13
N SER A 15 29.47 -38.87 3.41
CA SER A 15 28.65 -38.39 4.53
C SER A 15 28.70 -36.87 4.71
N ASN A 16 29.85 -36.22 4.50
CA ASN A 16 30.00 -34.76 4.57
C ASN A 16 29.33 -34.07 3.38
N LEU A 17 29.35 -34.67 2.18
CA LEU A 17 28.64 -34.14 1.01
C LEU A 17 27.11 -34.21 1.21
N VAL A 18 26.61 -35.28 1.82
CA VAL A 18 25.19 -35.40 2.18
C VAL A 18 24.81 -34.37 3.23
N LEU A 19 25.59 -34.20 4.30
CA LEU A 19 25.34 -33.19 5.34
C LEU A 19 25.36 -31.76 4.77
N ILE A 20 26.34 -31.45 3.92
CA ILE A 20 26.44 -30.15 3.23
C ILE A 20 25.23 -29.97 2.31
N SER A 21 24.79 -31.00 1.58
CA SER A 21 23.59 -30.89 0.73
C SER A 21 22.31 -30.68 1.54
N LEU A 22 22.20 -31.30 2.72
CA LEU A 22 21.06 -31.17 3.62
C LEU A 22 21.06 -29.80 4.29
N LEU A 23 22.22 -29.31 4.74
CA LEU A 23 22.42 -27.95 5.23
C LEU A 23 22.12 -26.93 4.14
N PHE A 24 22.56 -27.16 2.91
CA PHE A 24 22.29 -26.27 1.78
C PHE A 24 20.82 -26.29 1.39
N ARG A 25 20.14 -27.44 1.43
CA ARG A 25 18.68 -27.53 1.22
C ARG A 25 17.91 -26.90 2.37
N TYR A 26 18.38 -27.02 3.61
CA TYR A 26 17.80 -26.42 4.80
C TYR A 26 17.98 -24.89 4.76
N PHE A 27 19.19 -24.41 4.50
CA PHE A 27 19.48 -23.00 4.23
C PHE A 27 18.63 -22.49 3.06
N ARG A 28 18.57 -23.22 1.94
CA ARG A 28 17.77 -22.80 0.79
C ARG A 28 16.27 -22.79 1.10
N LYS A 29 15.77 -23.58 2.05
CA LYS A 29 14.38 -23.51 2.54
C LYS A 29 14.17 -22.34 3.51
N CYS A 30 15.06 -22.15 4.48
CA CYS A 30 14.98 -21.08 5.47
C CYS A 30 15.17 -19.68 4.82
N PHE A 31 16.06 -19.58 3.84
CA PHE A 31 16.36 -18.34 3.12
C PHE A 31 15.59 -18.19 1.80
N HIS A 32 14.83 -19.21 1.35
CA HIS A 32 13.94 -19.07 0.18
C HIS A 32 12.94 -17.94 0.38
N ALA A 33 12.41 -17.82 1.61
CA ALA A 33 11.46 -16.78 1.95
C ALA A 33 12.06 -15.39 1.77
N ALA A 34 13.30 -15.17 2.22
CA ALA A 34 14.00 -13.89 2.09
C ALA A 34 14.32 -13.55 0.62
N TYR A 35 14.73 -14.54 -0.19
CA TYR A 35 15.05 -14.33 -1.61
C TYR A 35 13.82 -14.04 -2.47
N TYR A 36 12.63 -14.57 -2.15
CA TYR A 36 11.40 -14.26 -2.87
C TYR A 36 10.99 -12.77 -2.79
N TYR A 37 11.42 -12.07 -1.73
CA TYR A 37 11.23 -10.62 -1.60
C TYR A 37 12.29 -9.78 -2.32
N LEU A 38 13.37 -10.41 -2.77
CA LEU A 38 14.46 -9.76 -3.52
C LEU A 38 14.26 -9.85 -5.04
N ASP A 39 13.39 -10.75 -5.51
CA ASP A 39 12.99 -10.78 -6.91
C ASP A 39 12.21 -9.51 -7.24
N ASP A 40 12.70 -8.77 -8.25
CA ASP A 40 12.03 -7.58 -8.78
C ASP A 40 10.56 -7.93 -9.08
N PRO A 41 9.58 -7.15 -8.57
CA PRO A 41 8.24 -7.19 -9.13
C PRO A 41 8.34 -7.03 -10.64
N GLN A 42 7.76 -7.97 -11.39
CA GLN A 42 7.24 -7.56 -12.68
C GLN A 42 6.31 -6.36 -12.42
N PRO A 43 6.50 -5.21 -13.10
CA PRO A 43 5.52 -4.15 -13.02
C PRO A 43 4.17 -4.79 -13.33
N CYS A 44 3.20 -4.64 -12.43
CA CYS A 44 1.88 -5.23 -12.56
C CYS A 44 1.31 -4.86 -13.92
N GLN A 45 1.39 -5.79 -14.88
CA GLN A 45 0.81 -5.65 -16.21
C GLN A 45 -0.69 -5.77 -16.04
N GLY A 46 -1.36 -4.65 -15.85
CA GLY A 46 -2.79 -4.61 -15.58
C GLY A 46 -3.35 -3.22 -15.84
N ALA A 47 -3.99 -3.12 -17.02
CA ALA A 47 -4.68 -1.98 -17.61
C ALA A 47 -3.78 -0.76 -17.92
N GLN A 48 -3.59 -0.49 -19.22
CA GLN A 48 -3.39 0.88 -19.68
C GLN A 48 -4.63 1.67 -19.21
N ALA A 49 -4.53 2.34 -18.06
CA ALA A 49 -5.47 3.40 -17.75
C ALA A 49 -5.38 4.37 -18.92
N GLY A 50 -6.49 4.58 -19.64
CA GLY A 50 -6.54 5.63 -20.65
C GLY A 50 -6.01 6.91 -20.01
N LEU A 51 -5.18 7.66 -20.73
CA LEU A 51 -4.69 8.95 -20.25
C LEU A 51 -5.92 9.79 -19.91
N ILE A 52 -6.16 9.99 -18.62
CA ILE A 52 -7.16 10.94 -18.13
C ILE A 52 -6.78 12.30 -18.71
N ASP A 53 -7.71 12.91 -19.44
CA ASP A 53 -7.53 14.25 -19.98
C ASP A 53 -7.76 15.27 -18.86
N TRP A 54 -6.70 15.57 -18.12
CA TRP A 54 -6.73 16.48 -16.97
C TRP A 54 -7.05 17.93 -17.34
N GLU A 55 -6.81 18.32 -18.60
CA GLU A 55 -7.02 19.68 -19.10
C GLU A 55 -8.32 19.80 -19.91
N GLY A 56 -8.98 18.66 -20.16
CA GLY A 56 -10.24 18.59 -20.88
C GLY A 56 -11.43 18.99 -20.01
N PRO A 57 -12.55 19.40 -20.64
CA PRO A 57 -13.81 19.54 -19.94
C PRO A 57 -14.32 18.18 -19.45
N SER A 58 -14.88 18.16 -18.24
CA SER A 58 -15.51 16.99 -17.62
C SER A 58 -16.99 17.23 -17.41
N GLU A 59 -17.83 16.27 -17.73
CA GLU A 59 -19.25 16.32 -17.39
C GLU A 59 -19.42 15.82 -15.96
N VAL A 60 -19.99 16.65 -15.08
CA VAL A 60 -20.25 16.29 -13.67
C VAL A 60 -21.66 16.75 -13.28
N GLY A 61 -22.57 15.80 -13.05
CA GLY A 61 -23.97 16.07 -12.71
C GLY A 61 -24.77 16.68 -13.87
N GLY A 62 -24.43 16.32 -15.11
CA GLY A 62 -25.06 16.85 -16.33
C GLY A 62 -24.63 18.27 -16.73
N GLU A 63 -23.64 18.83 -16.01
CA GLU A 63 -23.01 20.10 -16.35
C GLU A 63 -21.58 19.88 -16.84
N VAL A 64 -21.22 20.50 -17.96
CA VAL A 64 -19.84 20.51 -18.45
C VAL A 64 -19.04 21.51 -17.64
N ARG A 65 -18.02 21.01 -16.92
CA ARG A 65 -17.09 21.80 -16.13
C ARG A 65 -15.72 21.82 -16.79
N CYS A 66 -15.10 23.01 -16.84
CA CYS A 66 -13.78 23.22 -17.41
C CYS A 66 -12.74 23.48 -16.31
N PRO A 67 -11.45 23.20 -16.56
CA PRO A 67 -10.38 23.62 -15.65
C PRO A 67 -10.41 25.12 -15.38
N VAL A 68 -10.12 25.50 -14.13
CA VAL A 68 -10.08 26.91 -13.70
C VAL A 68 -8.67 27.44 -13.88
N ALA A 69 -8.50 28.47 -14.71
CA ALA A 69 -7.20 29.12 -14.89
C ALA A 69 -6.71 29.74 -13.57
N VAL A 70 -5.40 29.68 -13.32
CA VAL A 70 -4.79 30.21 -12.08
C VAL A 70 -5.11 31.69 -11.86
N SER A 71 -5.17 32.48 -12.95
CA SER A 71 -5.56 33.90 -12.92
C SER A 71 -6.97 34.13 -12.40
N ASP A 72 -7.87 33.18 -12.62
CA ASP A 72 -9.29 33.28 -12.27
C ASP A 72 -9.63 32.53 -10.97
N PHE A 73 -8.71 31.72 -10.44
CA PHE A 73 -8.95 30.84 -9.29
C PHE A 73 -9.48 31.60 -8.06
N ALA A 74 -8.88 32.74 -7.71
CA ALA A 74 -9.32 33.53 -6.56
C ALA A 74 -10.76 34.06 -6.73
N LYS A 75 -11.13 34.48 -7.95
CA LYS A 75 -12.48 34.94 -8.28
C LYS A 75 -13.47 33.78 -8.24
N HIS A 76 -13.11 32.63 -8.80
CA HIS A 76 -13.94 31.42 -8.78
C HIS A 76 -14.22 30.96 -7.33
N VAL A 77 -13.19 30.86 -6.48
CA VAL A 77 -13.37 30.50 -5.07
C VAL A 77 -14.28 31.49 -4.33
N ALA A 78 -14.12 32.79 -4.58
CA ALA A 78 -15.00 33.81 -3.98
C ALA A 78 -16.47 33.65 -4.42
N GLN A 79 -16.72 33.21 -5.66
CA GLN A 79 -18.07 32.91 -6.14
C GLN A 79 -18.64 31.66 -5.47
N LEU A 80 -17.82 30.63 -5.22
CA LEU A 80 -18.29 29.41 -4.53
C LEU A 80 -18.67 29.65 -3.07
N HIS A 81 -18.02 30.61 -2.41
CA HIS A 81 -18.36 31.07 -1.06
C HIS A 81 -19.64 31.94 -0.99
N ALA A 82 -20.13 32.45 -2.12
CA ALA A 82 -21.31 33.29 -2.14
C ALA A 82 -22.53 32.57 -1.52
N ASP A 83 -23.42 33.34 -0.90
CA ASP A 83 -24.66 32.84 -0.29
C ASP A 83 -24.46 31.68 0.71
N GLY A 84 -23.32 31.65 1.39
CA GLY A 84 -23.02 30.67 2.44
C GLY A 84 -22.51 29.34 1.90
N ASP A 85 -21.50 29.38 1.03
CA ASP A 85 -20.83 28.20 0.45
C ASP A 85 -21.75 27.33 -0.42
N ILE A 86 -22.82 27.91 -0.98
CA ILE A 86 -23.78 27.15 -1.78
C ILE A 86 -23.15 26.60 -3.06
N GLY A 87 -22.16 27.31 -3.63
CA GLY A 87 -21.43 26.85 -4.81
C GLY A 87 -20.64 25.59 -4.52
N PHE A 88 -19.86 25.60 -3.43
CA PHE A 88 -19.12 24.40 -2.98
C PHE A 88 -20.05 23.22 -2.71
N SER A 89 -21.19 23.48 -2.08
CA SER A 89 -22.15 22.44 -1.72
C SER A 89 -22.73 21.78 -2.97
N LYS A 90 -23.15 22.58 -3.96
CA LYS A 90 -23.66 22.09 -5.25
C LYS A 90 -22.62 21.28 -6.03
N GLU A 91 -21.39 21.80 -6.14
CA GLU A 91 -20.33 21.10 -6.86
C GLU A 91 -19.98 19.76 -6.19
N TYR A 92 -19.91 19.74 -4.87
CA TYR A 92 -19.64 18.51 -4.12
C TYR A 92 -20.77 17.49 -4.23
N GLU A 93 -22.03 17.92 -4.12
CA GLU A 93 -23.20 17.06 -4.30
C GLU A 93 -23.26 16.43 -5.70
N ALA A 94 -22.88 17.17 -6.74
CA ALA A 94 -22.80 16.63 -8.10
C ALA A 94 -21.78 15.49 -8.21
N ILE A 95 -20.59 15.65 -7.59
CA ILE A 95 -19.56 14.59 -7.52
C ILE A 95 -20.11 13.37 -6.77
N GLN A 96 -20.78 13.59 -5.63
CA GLN A 96 -21.38 12.49 -4.87
C GLN A 96 -22.45 11.74 -5.66
N GLY A 97 -23.27 12.47 -6.43
CA GLY A 97 -24.29 11.89 -7.29
C GLY A 97 -23.70 10.92 -8.32
N GLU A 98 -22.60 11.29 -8.97
CA GLU A 98 -21.93 10.43 -9.93
C GLU A 98 -21.24 9.23 -9.28
N ALA A 99 -20.53 9.46 -8.18
CA ALA A 99 -19.88 8.38 -7.44
C ALA A 99 -20.85 7.32 -6.91
N LEU A 100 -22.12 7.69 -6.67
CA LEU A 100 -23.18 6.76 -6.27
C LEU A 100 -23.79 5.99 -7.45
N ASN A 101 -23.72 6.55 -8.66
CA ASN A 101 -24.19 5.87 -9.88
C ASN A 101 -23.17 4.84 -10.38
N ASP A 102 -21.89 5.03 -10.04
CA ASP A 102 -20.81 4.11 -10.38
C ASP A 102 -20.87 2.83 -9.52
N GLU A 103 -21.47 1.78 -10.07
CA GLU A 103 -21.51 0.45 -9.47
C GLU A 103 -20.17 -0.30 -9.65
N TYR A 104 -19.13 0.14 -8.93
CA TYR A 104 -17.87 -0.63 -8.89
C TYR A 104 -17.95 -1.81 -7.91
N PRO A 105 -17.56 -3.03 -8.32
CA PRO A 105 -17.48 -4.18 -7.43
C PRO A 105 -16.53 -3.95 -6.25
N SER A 106 -16.88 -4.52 -5.10
CA SER A 106 -16.09 -4.50 -3.87
C SER A 106 -16.18 -5.84 -3.11
N GLU A 107 -16.29 -6.93 -3.85
CA GLU A 107 -16.51 -8.29 -3.35
C GLU A 107 -15.42 -8.71 -2.35
N ASN A 108 -14.15 -8.39 -2.62
CA ASN A 108 -13.04 -8.77 -1.74
C ASN A 108 -13.15 -8.08 -0.37
N SER A 109 -13.54 -6.81 -0.36
CA SER A 109 -13.75 -6.04 0.86
C SER A 109 -14.92 -6.56 1.69
N GLN A 110 -15.93 -7.09 1.01
CA GLN A 110 -17.15 -7.61 1.64
C GLN A 110 -17.07 -9.11 2.01
N HIS A 111 -16.04 -9.82 1.55
CA HIS A 111 -15.83 -11.23 1.87
C HIS A 111 -15.81 -11.45 3.39
N PRO A 112 -16.50 -12.48 3.94
CA PRO A 112 -16.61 -12.69 5.39
C PRO A 112 -15.27 -12.72 6.13
N GLU A 113 -14.22 -13.28 5.52
CA GLU A 113 -12.87 -13.33 6.09
C GLU A 113 -12.14 -11.98 6.11
N ASN A 114 -12.58 -11.02 5.30
CA ASN A 114 -11.95 -9.71 5.16
C ASN A 114 -12.71 -8.60 5.89
N LYS A 115 -13.99 -8.80 6.26
CA LYS A 115 -14.78 -7.80 6.99
C LYS A 115 -14.09 -7.30 8.25
N GLY A 116 -13.42 -8.17 9.00
CA GLY A 116 -12.67 -7.82 10.21
C GLY A 116 -11.38 -7.02 9.96
N LYS A 117 -10.94 -6.90 8.70
CA LYS A 117 -9.77 -6.12 8.31
C LYS A 117 -10.13 -4.68 7.92
N ASN A 118 -11.42 -4.34 7.83
CA ASN A 118 -11.90 -2.99 7.54
C ASN A 118 -12.13 -2.21 8.83
N ARG A 119 -11.54 -1.02 8.96
CA ARG A 119 -11.75 -0.14 10.13
C ARG A 119 -13.20 0.37 10.20
N TYR A 120 -13.80 0.64 9.05
CA TYR A 120 -15.19 1.06 8.92
C TYR A 120 -15.90 0.19 7.89
N LEU A 121 -17.10 -0.30 8.23
CA LEU A 121 -17.85 -1.20 7.35
C LEU A 121 -18.37 -0.49 6.08
N ASN A 122 -18.53 0.83 6.15
CA ASN A 122 -18.98 1.69 5.05
C ASN A 122 -17.83 2.32 4.26
N VAL A 123 -16.56 1.98 4.56
CA VAL A 123 -15.39 2.45 3.82
C VAL A 123 -14.60 1.23 3.37
N ILE A 124 -14.73 0.89 2.10
CA ILE A 124 -14.23 -0.35 1.50
C ILE A 124 -13.35 -0.06 0.30
N ALA A 125 -12.52 -1.03 -0.08
CA ALA A 125 -11.71 -0.95 -1.29
C ALA A 125 -12.46 -1.52 -2.49
N TYR A 126 -12.49 -0.77 -3.60
CA TYR A 126 -13.01 -1.27 -4.88
C TYR A 126 -12.06 -2.28 -5.52
N ASP A 127 -12.61 -3.33 -6.14
CA ASP A 127 -11.83 -4.46 -6.63
C ASP A 127 -10.90 -4.09 -7.79
N HIS A 128 -11.32 -3.18 -8.67
CA HIS A 128 -10.56 -2.82 -9.88
C HIS A 128 -9.26 -2.05 -9.57
N SER A 129 -9.19 -1.35 -8.44
CA SER A 129 -8.06 -0.49 -8.06
C SER A 129 -7.40 -0.90 -6.74
N ARG A 130 -7.86 -1.98 -6.08
CA ARG A 130 -7.30 -2.40 -4.80
C ARG A 130 -5.84 -2.81 -4.91
N VAL A 131 -5.09 -2.59 -3.84
CA VAL A 131 -3.74 -3.14 -3.72
C VAL A 131 -3.86 -4.63 -3.38
N HIS A 132 -3.09 -5.45 -4.10
CA HIS A 132 -3.06 -6.90 -3.91
C HIS A 132 -1.75 -7.28 -3.21
N LEU A 133 -1.84 -7.94 -2.06
CA LEU A 133 -0.67 -8.49 -1.40
C LEU A 133 -0.28 -9.83 -2.01
N ARG A 134 1.03 -10.07 -2.17
CA ARG A 134 1.50 -11.34 -2.71
C ARG A 134 1.17 -12.49 -1.77
N GLN A 135 0.81 -13.63 -2.37
CA GLN A 135 0.64 -14.86 -1.60
C GLN A 135 1.99 -15.34 -1.07
N VAL A 136 2.05 -15.64 0.22
CA VAL A 136 3.23 -16.21 0.87
C VAL A 136 3.13 -17.73 0.83
N PRO A 137 4.20 -18.47 0.47
CA PRO A 137 4.19 -19.93 0.48
C PRO A 137 3.76 -20.49 1.85
N GLY A 138 2.77 -21.39 1.87
CA GLY A 138 2.26 -22.01 3.09
C GLY A 138 1.15 -21.24 3.81
N GLN A 139 0.79 -20.04 3.36
CA GLN A 139 -0.41 -19.34 3.81
C GLN A 139 -1.69 -19.93 3.19
N LYS A 140 -2.81 -19.86 3.92
CA LYS A 140 -4.14 -20.18 3.37
C LYS A 140 -4.42 -19.27 2.15
N LYS A 141 -5.14 -19.79 1.16
CA LYS A 141 -5.68 -18.97 0.05
C LYS A 141 -6.51 -17.81 0.63
N HIS A 142 -6.56 -16.67 -0.06
CA HIS A 142 -7.36 -15.47 0.30
C HIS A 142 -6.77 -14.49 1.35
N LEU A 143 -5.45 -14.50 1.57
CA LEU A 143 -4.75 -13.49 2.39
C LEU A 143 -4.11 -12.36 1.58
N ASP A 144 -4.58 -12.11 0.35
CA ASP A 144 -4.10 -11.03 -0.52
C ASP A 144 -4.76 -9.67 -0.23
N TYR A 145 -5.78 -9.65 0.65
CA TYR A 145 -6.57 -8.46 0.93
C TYR A 145 -5.94 -7.53 1.98
N ILE A 146 -5.90 -6.25 1.61
CA ILE A 146 -5.73 -5.08 2.47
C ILE A 146 -6.70 -3.99 1.98
N ASN A 147 -7.28 -3.21 2.90
CA ASN A 147 -8.16 -2.10 2.53
C ASN A 147 -7.32 -0.90 2.06
N ALA A 148 -6.96 -0.95 0.78
CA ALA A 148 -6.15 0.07 0.10
C ALA A 148 -6.45 0.07 -1.40
N ASN A 149 -6.44 1.24 -2.02
CA ASN A 149 -6.59 1.43 -3.47
C ASN A 149 -5.44 2.28 -4.02
N PHE A 150 -5.01 1.99 -5.24
CA PHE A 150 -4.17 2.90 -6.00
C PHE A 150 -4.98 4.12 -6.42
N ILE A 151 -4.38 5.30 -6.31
CA ILE A 151 -4.95 6.58 -6.69
C ILE A 151 -4.01 7.26 -7.69
N ASP A 152 -4.58 7.75 -8.77
CA ASP A 152 -3.84 8.50 -9.79
C ASP A 152 -3.50 9.90 -9.26
N GLY A 153 -2.30 10.36 -9.61
CA GLY A 153 -1.91 11.77 -9.47
C GLY A 153 -2.01 12.47 -10.82
N TYR A 154 -1.84 13.79 -10.81
CA TYR A 154 -1.77 14.57 -12.05
C TYR A 154 -0.73 13.98 -13.00
N GLN A 155 -1.20 13.54 -14.18
CA GLN A 155 -0.39 12.90 -15.23
C GLN A 155 0.45 11.70 -14.76
N LYS A 156 0.10 11.08 -13.62
CA LYS A 156 0.85 9.97 -13.05
C LYS A 156 -0.12 8.90 -12.53
N PRO A 157 -0.36 7.84 -13.31
CA PRO A 157 -1.21 6.75 -12.85
C PRO A 157 -0.60 6.07 -11.62
N ARG A 158 -1.46 5.65 -10.68
CA ARG A 158 -1.10 4.98 -9.42
C ARG A 158 -0.01 5.72 -8.63
N ALA A 159 -0.05 7.06 -8.64
CA ALA A 159 0.94 7.88 -7.94
C ALA A 159 0.90 7.67 -6.42
N PHE A 160 -0.28 7.35 -5.88
CA PHE A 160 -0.52 7.21 -4.46
C PHE A 160 -1.23 5.89 -4.14
N ILE A 161 -1.15 5.50 -2.87
CA ILE A 161 -1.99 4.45 -2.28
C ILE A 161 -2.83 5.13 -1.21
N GLY A 162 -4.15 5.15 -1.40
CA GLY A 162 -5.09 5.51 -0.34
C GLY A 162 -5.41 4.28 0.49
N THR A 163 -5.23 4.35 1.81
CA THR A 163 -5.49 3.22 2.71
C THR A 163 -6.04 3.71 4.06
N GLN A 164 -6.75 2.84 4.76
CA GLN A 164 -7.21 3.11 6.13
C GLN A 164 -6.05 3.20 7.12
N GLY A 165 -6.28 3.86 8.27
CA GLY A 165 -5.40 3.70 9.42
C GLY A 165 -5.32 2.23 9.84
N PRO A 166 -4.13 1.59 9.87
CA PRO A 166 -4.01 0.15 10.12
C PRO A 166 -4.63 -0.26 11.46
N LEU A 167 -5.31 -1.41 11.48
CA LEU A 167 -5.79 -2.07 12.70
C LEU A 167 -4.70 -2.98 13.26
N PRO A 168 -4.69 -3.30 14.57
CA PRO A 168 -3.70 -4.20 15.17
C PRO A 168 -3.57 -5.55 14.43
N GLY A 169 -4.68 -6.14 13.99
CA GLY A 169 -4.70 -7.38 13.23
C GLY A 169 -4.29 -7.26 11.75
N THR A 170 -3.84 -6.08 11.31
CA THR A 170 -3.47 -5.77 9.92
C THR A 170 -2.12 -5.07 9.79
N PHE A 171 -1.36 -4.89 10.89
CA PHE A 171 -0.05 -4.25 10.86
C PHE A 171 0.95 -4.99 9.97
N ASP A 172 0.93 -6.32 10.02
CA ASP A 172 1.75 -7.17 9.16
C ASP A 172 1.42 -6.96 7.67
N CYS A 173 0.14 -6.90 7.34
CA CYS A 173 -0.35 -6.64 5.99
C CYS A 173 0.05 -5.24 5.50
N PHE A 174 -0.03 -4.24 6.38
CA PHE A 174 0.35 -2.86 6.07
C PHE A 174 1.85 -2.75 5.77
N TRP A 175 2.73 -3.26 6.63
CA TRP A 175 4.17 -3.22 6.37
C TRP A 175 4.59 -4.10 5.19
N ARG A 176 3.90 -5.23 4.97
CA ARG A 176 4.07 -6.03 3.76
C ARG A 176 3.70 -5.24 2.52
N MET A 177 2.59 -4.48 2.54
CA MET A 177 2.21 -3.58 1.44
C MET A 177 3.30 -2.54 1.16
N VAL A 178 3.78 -1.85 2.20
CA VAL A 178 4.84 -0.84 2.08
C VAL A 178 6.08 -1.43 1.42
N TRP A 179 6.49 -2.62 1.85
CA TRP A 179 7.64 -3.32 1.28
C TRP A 179 7.41 -3.76 -0.18
N GLU A 180 6.33 -4.48 -0.45
CA GLU A 180 6.02 -5.04 -1.78
C GLU A 180 5.81 -3.94 -2.84
N GLN A 181 5.20 -2.81 -2.45
CA GLN A 181 4.94 -1.68 -3.33
C GLN A 181 6.11 -0.67 -3.36
N ARG A 182 7.22 -0.95 -2.66
CA ARG A 182 8.41 -0.08 -2.59
C ARG A 182 8.07 1.35 -2.15
N VAL A 183 7.16 1.48 -1.19
CA VAL A 183 6.76 2.78 -0.64
C VAL A 183 7.90 3.36 0.17
N ALA A 184 8.38 4.53 -0.23
CA ALA A 184 9.44 5.26 0.47
C ALA A 184 8.90 6.27 1.50
N VAL A 185 7.66 6.75 1.31
CA VAL A 185 7.07 7.81 2.12
C VAL A 185 5.65 7.39 2.52
N ILE A 186 5.38 7.46 3.83
CA ILE A 186 4.04 7.26 4.41
C ILE A 186 3.58 8.62 4.94
N VAL A 187 2.42 9.10 4.50
CA VAL A 187 1.82 10.35 4.97
C VAL A 187 0.63 10.01 5.86
N MET A 188 0.74 10.25 7.16
CA MET A 188 -0.32 10.03 8.13
C MET A 188 -1.05 11.35 8.44
N ILE A 189 -2.30 11.46 8.02
CA ILE A 189 -3.09 12.70 8.09
C ILE A 189 -4.07 12.76 9.27
N THR A 190 -3.91 11.89 10.28
CA THR A 190 -4.81 11.82 11.44
C THR A 190 -4.01 11.55 12.71
N ASN A 191 -4.52 12.02 13.84
CA ASN A 191 -4.02 11.61 15.14
C ASN A 191 -4.46 10.17 15.47
N LEU A 192 -3.80 9.51 16.42
CA LEU A 192 -4.24 8.19 16.89
C LEU A 192 -5.67 8.24 17.48
N VAL A 193 -5.96 9.32 18.21
CA VAL A 193 -7.26 9.55 18.85
C VAL A 193 -7.71 10.99 18.61
N GLU A 194 -8.97 11.18 18.20
CA GLU A 194 -9.59 12.48 17.99
C GLU A 194 -10.94 12.52 18.71
N ARG A 195 -11.14 13.52 19.58
CA ARG A 195 -12.39 13.70 20.36
C ARG A 195 -12.82 12.41 21.09
N GLY A 196 -11.86 11.67 21.65
CA GLY A 196 -12.08 10.41 22.36
C GLY A 196 -12.34 9.18 21.47
N ARG A 197 -12.40 9.33 20.14
CA ARG A 197 -12.51 8.21 19.19
C ARG A 197 -11.15 7.85 18.61
N ARG A 198 -10.81 6.57 18.65
CA ARG A 198 -9.64 6.01 17.98
C ARG A 198 -9.81 6.10 16.47
N LYS A 199 -8.88 6.77 15.80
CA LYS A 199 -8.86 6.95 14.33
C LYS A 199 -7.81 6.06 13.68
N CYS A 200 -6.67 5.89 14.34
CA CYS A 200 -5.60 5.02 13.92
C CYS A 200 -4.96 4.33 15.13
N ASP A 201 -4.34 3.19 14.90
CA ASP A 201 -3.46 2.55 15.87
C ASP A 201 -2.01 2.81 15.48
N MET A 202 -1.13 2.82 16.48
CA MET A 202 0.30 3.10 16.27
C MET A 202 0.93 1.86 15.65
N TYR A 203 1.14 1.91 14.34
CA TYR A 203 1.66 0.81 13.53
C TYR A 203 3.18 0.85 13.41
N TRP A 204 3.87 1.71 14.15
CA TRP A 204 5.32 1.85 14.17
C TRP A 204 5.85 1.69 15.60
N PRO A 205 7.12 1.27 15.77
CA PRO A 205 7.73 1.15 17.09
C PRO A 205 7.89 2.51 17.75
N LYS A 206 7.63 2.60 19.07
CA LYS A 206 7.93 3.80 19.88
C LYS A 206 9.43 4.01 20.06
N ASP A 207 10.15 2.91 20.19
CA ASP A 207 11.61 2.90 20.30
C ASP A 207 12.16 1.61 19.70
N GLY A 208 13.44 1.63 19.36
CA GLY A 208 14.15 0.44 18.90
C GLY A 208 13.54 -0.19 17.66
N THR A 209 13.21 -1.48 17.74
CA THR A 209 12.86 -2.31 16.59
C THR A 209 11.74 -3.27 16.94
N GLU A 210 10.70 -3.28 16.12
CA GLU A 210 9.57 -4.21 16.20
C GLU A 210 9.45 -5.04 14.91
N THR A 211 8.89 -6.24 15.04
CA THR A 211 8.68 -7.14 13.90
C THR A 211 7.19 -7.29 13.62
N TYR A 212 6.77 -6.92 12.42
CA TYR A 212 5.40 -7.05 11.94
C TYR A 212 5.34 -8.15 10.87
N GLY A 213 4.90 -9.34 11.27
CA GLY A 213 4.96 -10.54 10.44
C GLY A 213 6.42 -10.93 10.15
N ILE A 214 6.88 -10.67 8.93
CA ILE A 214 8.25 -10.94 8.48
C ILE A 214 9.08 -9.66 8.26
N ILE A 215 8.45 -8.49 8.40
CA ILE A 215 9.09 -7.21 8.18
C ILE A 215 9.57 -6.68 9.52
N GLN A 216 10.85 -6.36 9.61
CA GLN A 216 11.44 -5.71 10.78
C GLN A 216 11.48 -4.20 10.53
N VAL A 217 10.87 -3.44 11.44
CA VAL A 217 10.79 -1.98 11.37
C VAL A 217 11.53 -1.40 12.55
N ARG A 218 12.44 -0.48 12.27
CA ARG A 218 13.25 0.20 13.28
C ARG A 218 13.01 1.69 13.23
N LEU A 219 12.68 2.28 14.38
CA LEU A 219 12.67 3.74 14.51
C LEU A 219 14.12 4.23 14.51
N VAL A 220 14.46 5.07 13.55
CA VAL A 220 15.81 5.66 13.43
C VAL A 220 15.86 7.06 14.04
N LYS A 221 14.81 7.86 13.80
CA LYS A 221 14.69 9.24 14.25
C LYS A 221 13.21 9.63 14.30
N GLU A 222 12.87 10.53 15.21
CA GLU A 222 11.57 11.20 15.31
C GLU A 222 11.82 12.69 15.53
N ASP A 223 11.12 13.55 14.79
CA ASP A 223 11.29 15.02 14.84
C ASP A 223 9.92 15.69 15.07
N VAL A 224 9.57 15.90 16.34
CA VAL A 224 8.27 16.50 16.69
C VAL A 224 8.25 18.00 16.39
N MET A 225 7.32 18.43 15.53
CA MET A 225 7.05 19.82 15.18
C MET A 225 5.67 20.26 15.66
N ALA A 226 5.33 21.54 15.49
CA ALA A 226 4.05 22.08 15.97
C ALA A 226 2.83 21.51 15.22
N THR A 227 3.00 21.13 13.95
CA THR A 227 1.89 20.69 13.07
C THR A 227 2.06 19.29 12.50
N TYR A 228 3.18 18.62 12.78
CA TYR A 228 3.47 17.24 12.38
C TYR A 228 4.58 16.66 13.28
N THR A 229 4.77 15.34 13.22
CA THR A 229 5.82 14.59 13.93
C THR A 229 6.70 13.84 12.94
#